data_AF-A0A1E8B811-F1
#
_entry.id   AF-A0A1E8B811-F1
#
_cell.length_a   1.000
_cell.length_b   1.000
_cell.length_c   1.000
_cell.angle_alpha   90.00
_cell.angle_beta   90.00
_cell.angle_gamma   90.00
#
_symmetry.space_group_name_H-M   'P 1'
#
loop_
_entity.id
_entity.type
_entity.pdbx_description
1 polymer ?
#
loop_
_entity_poly.entity_id
_entity_poly.type
_entity_poly.pdbx_seq_one_letter_code
_entity_poly.pdbx_strand_id
1 'polypeptide(L)' 'MLNHNKAKENSGSILKPDFVGTDANKVKQEIQKDVSEGQGAMTSREAGAMRD' A
#
# COMPACT_ATOMS: atom_id res chain seq x y z
N MET A 1 4.64 -32.83 -29.66
CA MET A 1 4.87 -31.37 -29.75
C MET A 1 3.77 -30.68 -28.95
N LEU A 2 4.05 -30.13 -27.77
CA LEU A 2 3.12 -29.26 -27.05
C LEU A 2 3.57 -27.82 -27.25
N ASN A 3 2.83 -27.07 -28.08
CA ASN A 3 2.92 -25.62 -28.15
C ASN A 3 2.27 -25.04 -26.90
N HIS A 4 3.07 -24.70 -25.90
CA HIS A 4 2.61 -23.81 -24.84
C HIS A 4 2.69 -22.39 -25.37
N ASN A 5 1.51 -21.92 -25.80
CA ASN A 5 1.28 -20.55 -26.20
C ASN A 5 1.87 -19.60 -25.16
N LYS A 6 2.86 -18.85 -25.65
CA LYS A 6 3.43 -17.60 -25.15
C LYS A 6 2.40 -16.87 -24.29
N ALA A 7 2.58 -16.91 -22.97
CA ALA A 7 1.88 -16.05 -22.01
C ALA A 7 2.32 -14.61 -22.26
N LYS A 8 1.74 -14.01 -23.30
CA LYS A 8 1.68 -12.57 -23.51
C LYS A 8 0.52 -12.08 -22.65
N GLU A 9 0.67 -12.20 -21.33
CA GLU A 9 -0.20 -11.47 -20.42
C GLU A 9 0.29 -10.03 -20.48
N ASN A 10 -0.55 -9.21 -21.09
CA ASN A 10 -0.39 -7.78 -21.15
C ASN A 10 0.00 -7.28 -19.77
N SER A 11 1.23 -6.79 -19.64
CA SER A 11 1.68 -5.90 -18.57
C SER A 11 0.95 -4.56 -18.68
N GLY A 12 -0.38 -4.60 -18.76
CA GLY A 12 -1.23 -3.45 -18.56
C GLY A 12 -1.03 -3.05 -17.12
N SER A 13 -0.52 -1.85 -16.91
CA SER A 13 -0.42 -1.24 -15.60
C SER A 13 -1.67 -1.55 -14.77
N ILE A 14 -1.51 -2.22 -13.63
CA ILE A 14 -2.61 -2.48 -12.67
C ILE A 14 -3.22 -1.16 -12.17
N LEU A 15 -2.49 -0.06 -12.33
CA LEU A 15 -2.96 1.27 -12.03
C LEU A 15 -3.91 1.72 -13.14
N LYS A 16 -5.15 2.02 -12.75
CA LYS A 16 -6.15 2.65 -13.64
C LYS A 16 -5.49 3.88 -14.31
N PRO A 17 -5.70 4.11 -15.61
CA PRO A 17 -5.07 5.22 -16.34
C PRO A 17 -5.29 6.59 -15.69
N ASP A 18 -6.42 6.76 -14.99
CA ASP A 18 -6.80 7.99 -14.28
C ASP A 18 -6.49 7.95 -12.78
N PHE A 19 -5.68 7.01 -12.30
CA PHE A 19 -5.17 7.03 -10.93
C PHE A 19 -4.15 8.16 -10.84
N VAL A 20 -4.65 9.37 -10.61
CA VAL A 20 -3.86 10.55 -10.25
C VAL A 20 -3.06 10.14 -9.02
N GLY A 21 -1.75 10.03 -9.18
CA GLY A 21 -0.85 9.59 -8.12
C GLY A 21 -1.08 10.37 -6.82
N THR A 22 -0.74 9.75 -5.70
CA THR A 22 -0.95 10.39 -4.40
C THR A 22 0.05 11.53 -4.20
N ASP A 23 -0.41 12.68 -3.73
CA ASP A 23 0.49 13.77 -3.33
C ASP A 23 1.26 13.36 -2.06
N ALA A 24 2.55 13.11 -2.20
CA ALA A 24 3.43 12.70 -1.11
C ALA A 24 3.46 13.72 0.05
N ASN A 25 3.32 15.03 -0.23
CA ASN A 25 3.30 16.05 0.80
C ASN A 25 2.00 16.00 1.61
N LYS A 26 0.88 15.77 0.93
CA LYS A 26 -0.42 15.59 1.57
C LYS A 26 -0.43 14.32 2.44
N VAL A 27 0.06 13.20 1.91
CA VAL A 27 0.18 11.94 2.65
C VAL A 27 1.02 12.10 3.91
N LYS A 28 2.15 12.79 3.81
CA LYS A 28 3.01 13.05 4.97
C LYS A 28 2.28 13.84 6.06
N GLN A 29 1.52 14.86 5.69
CA GLN A 29 0.73 15.66 6.64
C GLN A 29 -0.37 14.83 7.31
N GLU A 30 -1.06 13.99 6.54
CA GLU A 30 -2.12 13.11 7.04
C GLU A 30 -1.57 12.09 8.03
N ILE A 31 -0.45 11.42 7.70
CA ILE A 31 0.23 10.49 8.62
C ILE A 31 0.65 11.19 9.92
N GLN A 32 1.19 12.41 9.85
CA GLN A 32 1.58 13.15 11.05
C GLN A 32 0.39 13.47 11.94
N LYS A 33 -0.74 13.85 11.33
CA LYS A 33 -1.99 14.08 12.05
C LYS A 33 -2.50 12.79 12.69
N ASP A 34 -2.57 11.71 11.94
CA ASP A 34 -3.04 10.41 12.43
C ASP A 34 -2.20 9.91 13.60
N VAL A 35 -0.88 9.99 13.49
CA VAL A 35 0.05 9.66 14.59
C VAL A 35 -0.20 10.54 15.82
N SER A 36 -0.44 11.85 15.64
CA SER A 36 -0.74 12.77 16.75
C SER A 36 -2.08 12.47 17.43
N GLU A 37 -3.04 11.94 16.68
CA GLU A 37 -4.36 11.51 17.16
C GLU A 37 -4.32 10.06 17.70
N GLY A 38 -3.16 9.40 17.64
CA GLY A 38 -3.00 8.00 18.02
C GLY A 38 -3.59 7.00 17.02
N GLN A 39 -4.07 7.46 15.86
CA GLN A 39 -4.58 6.61 14.80
C GLN A 39 -3.41 5.90 14.10
N GLY A 40 -3.38 4.56 14.19
CA GLY A 40 -2.27 3.75 13.67
C GLY A 40 -0.98 3.83 14.50
N ALA A 41 -0.98 4.55 15.63
CA ALA A 41 0.10 4.51 16.60
C ALA A 41 -0.05 3.26 17.47
N MET A 42 0.87 2.31 17.33
CA MET A 42 0.89 1.10 18.15
C MET A 42 1.95 1.26 19.24
N THR A 43 1.55 1.19 20.51
CA THR A 43 2.54 1.22 21.60
C THR A 43 3.30 -0.12 21.65
N SER A 44 4.52 -0.10 22.20
CA SER A 44 5.37 -1.30 22.30
C SER A 44 4.70 -2.47 23.04
N ARG A 45 3.78 -2.16 23.97
CA ARG A 45 2.99 -3.14 24.70
C ARG A 45 1.96 -3.83 23.79
N GLU A 46 1.20 -3.05 23.02
CA GLU A 46 0.19 -3.58 22.09
C GLU A 46 0.84 -4.36 20.95
N ALA A 47 1.95 -3.84 20.39
CA ALA A 47 2.72 -4.53 19.35
C ALA A 47 3.30 -5.87 19.84
N GLY A 48 3.67 -5.94 21.13
CA GLY A 48 4.18 -7.17 21.75
C GLY A 48 3.11 -8.25 21.92
N ALA A 49 1.84 -7.86 22.04
CA ALA A 49 0.68 -8.74 22.26
C ALA A 49 -0.08 -9.09 20.96
N MET A 50 0.52 -8.85 19.79
CA MET A 50 0.01 -9.29 18.48
C MET A 50 0.79 -10.48 17.91
N ARG A 51 1.71 -11.05 18.68
CA ARG A 51 2.66 -12.09 18.23
C ARG A 51 2.19 -13.51 18.57
N ASP A 52 1.06 -13.63 19.24
CA ASP A 52 0.42 -14.84 19.75
C ASP A 52 -0.71 -15.35 18.83
#